data_AF-A0A420Y1V1-F1
#
_entry.id   AF-A0A420Y1V1-F1
#
_cell.length_a   1.000
_cell.length_b   1.000
_cell.length_c   1.000
_cell.angle_alpha   90.00
_cell.angle_beta   90.00
_cell.angle_gamma   90.00
#
_symmetry.space_group_name_H-M   'P 1'
#
loop_
_entity.id
_entity.type
_entity.pdbx_description
1 polymer ?
#
loop_
_entity_poly.entity_id
_entity_poly.type
_entity_poly.pdbx_seq_one_letter_code
_entity_poly.pdbx_strand_id
1 'polypeptide(L)'
;MGQRFGVAKQATLIPVVVPEPHTAYDLADAFEAIVQDITASPQKQKHTVIFTTLSVGPDREISDLERLHNAIQQLMDMDVVIVISGGNLNGAAVEEYPQAWASDDFPLIVVGSVDATGAKVPNVPDVVRISTHAVSRNIVCVAGVSEAPILASYFAFGAPQVAGQVAIWLSYDSPPIDRTNGRVARNMRDYVETHPDAGWVRSGGQRVVYNGVTEAINPSFKTCAGLASNKYVERETVRKAVQQDFCVQVPPQSFSKRYNGGSMEDMVLSIQYDGRTPLDHTINSAGCVQFLLGELADGCDAANNPNNWKGGGVADLTGVKYTVTPMAERQPANVARLGICRRGVNGLRDHEYLVIGRGWLSSDAGQEFYQFLFDHCGLRLDSWGFNYYLDEDGREWSVRFATDENIPPSWITEAALRFGAPDDFDCDDCWGSDCS
;
A
#
# COMPACT_ATOMS: atom_id res chain seq x y z
N MET A 1 9.13 -0.63 18.64
CA MET A 1 7.82 -0.79 17.95
C MET A 1 7.13 0.54 17.67
N GLY A 2 6.80 1.35 18.69
CA GLY A 2 6.18 2.68 18.50
C GLY A 2 6.96 3.62 17.58
N GLN A 3 8.30 3.55 17.59
CA GLN A 3 9.16 4.31 16.67
C GLN A 3 8.94 3.98 15.17
N ARG A 4 8.47 2.77 14.85
CA ARG A 4 8.28 2.30 13.47
C ARG A 4 6.84 2.47 12.99
N PHE A 5 5.87 2.06 13.81
CA PHE A 5 4.46 1.98 13.40
C PHE A 5 3.54 2.98 14.13
N GLY A 6 4.05 3.66 15.16
CA GLY A 6 3.28 4.62 15.94
C GLY A 6 3.20 5.98 15.26
N VAL A 7 2.10 6.69 15.51
CA VAL A 7 1.92 8.09 15.10
C VAL A 7 2.84 9.01 15.92
N ALA A 8 2.72 8.99 17.25
CA ALA A 8 3.60 9.74 18.16
C ALA A 8 4.84 8.94 18.55
N LYS A 9 5.85 8.94 17.68
CA LYS A 9 7.04 8.10 17.84
C LYS A 9 7.84 8.36 19.13
N GLN A 10 7.83 9.60 19.63
CA GLN A 10 8.57 10.01 20.83
C GLN A 10 7.71 9.98 22.11
N ALA A 11 6.44 9.60 22.04
CA ALA A 11 5.60 9.52 23.23
C ALA A 11 6.00 8.35 24.13
N THR A 12 5.90 8.54 25.45
CA THR A 12 6.00 7.46 26.42
C THR A 12 4.67 6.71 26.47
N LEU A 13 4.70 5.39 26.26
CA LEU A 13 3.52 4.53 26.40
C LEU A 13 3.51 3.89 27.78
N ILE A 14 2.43 4.09 28.53
CA ILE A 14 2.20 3.45 29.84
C ILE A 14 1.03 2.46 29.66
N PRO A 15 1.29 1.15 29.64
CA PRO A 15 0.23 0.16 29.52
C PRO A 15 -0.55 0.03 30.84
N VAL A 16 -1.88 0.10 30.77
CA VAL A 16 -2.79 -0.28 31.85
C VAL A 16 -3.47 -1.56 31.43
N VAL A 17 -3.18 -2.65 32.13
CA VAL A 17 -3.61 -3.99 31.76
C VAL A 17 -4.92 -4.31 32.48
N VAL A 18 -5.96 -4.63 31.71
CA VAL A 18 -7.27 -5.06 32.20
C VAL A 18 -7.40 -6.57 31.94
N PRO A 19 -7.91 -7.36 32.90
CA PRO A 19 -8.10 -8.79 32.68
C PRO A 19 -9.13 -9.08 31.58
N GLU A 20 -8.95 -10.18 30.85
CA GLU A 20 -9.95 -10.70 29.92
C GLU A 20 -10.61 -11.98 30.48
N PRO A 21 -11.95 -12.10 30.48
CA PRO A 21 -12.93 -11.10 30.09
C PRO A 21 -13.01 -9.93 31.09
N HIS A 22 -13.24 -8.72 30.60
CA HIS A 22 -13.36 -7.52 31.43
C HIS A 22 -14.82 -7.19 31.78
N THR A 23 -14.99 -6.45 32.88
CA THR A 23 -16.27 -5.92 33.37
C THR A 23 -16.23 -4.39 33.49
N ALA A 24 -17.37 -3.78 33.83
CA ALA A 24 -17.42 -2.34 34.13
C ALA A 24 -16.57 -2.01 35.37
N TYR A 25 -16.58 -2.91 36.37
CA TYR A 25 -15.71 -2.83 37.54
C TYR A 25 -14.22 -2.83 37.16
N ASP A 26 -13.78 -3.74 36.28
CA ASP A 26 -12.37 -3.81 35.87
C ASP A 26 -11.93 -2.56 35.10
N LEU A 27 -12.80 -1.99 34.26
CA LEU A 27 -12.54 -0.71 33.61
C LEU A 27 -12.49 0.44 34.63
N ALA A 28 -13.39 0.47 35.61
CA ALA A 28 -13.38 1.48 36.66
C ALA A 28 -12.07 1.43 37.46
N ASP A 29 -11.63 0.24 37.89
CA ASP A 29 -10.36 0.02 38.57
C ASP A 29 -9.16 0.53 37.73
N ALA A 30 -9.18 0.27 36.42
CA ALA A 30 -8.14 0.76 35.52
C ALA A 30 -8.10 2.29 35.42
N PHE A 31 -9.25 2.95 35.26
CA PHE A 31 -9.31 4.42 35.20
C PHE A 31 -8.97 5.07 36.54
N GLU A 32 -9.38 4.48 37.67
CA GLU A 32 -8.99 4.96 39.00
C GLU A 32 -7.49 4.81 39.27
N ALA A 33 -6.85 3.73 38.79
CA ALA A 33 -5.40 3.60 38.85
C ALA A 33 -4.70 4.73 38.08
N ILE A 34 -5.26 5.14 36.92
CA ILE A 34 -4.75 6.30 36.17
C ILE A 34 -4.98 7.60 36.94
N VAL A 35 -6.14 7.78 37.57
CA VAL A 35 -6.41 8.93 38.45
C VAL A 35 -5.34 9.04 39.53
N GLN A 36 -5.02 7.93 40.19
CA GLN A 36 -4.00 7.90 41.24
C GLN A 36 -2.61 8.25 40.70
N ASP A 37 -2.22 7.72 39.55
CA ASP A 37 -0.93 8.02 38.91
C ASP A 37 -0.80 9.51 38.53
N ILE A 38 -1.85 10.11 37.94
CA ILE A 38 -1.88 11.53 37.58
C ILE A 38 -1.89 12.41 38.83
N THR A 39 -2.63 12.03 39.87
CA THR A 39 -2.66 12.75 41.15
C THR A 39 -1.28 12.74 41.83
N ALA A 40 -0.59 11.61 41.81
CA ALA A 40 0.76 11.47 42.36
C ALA A 40 1.83 12.18 41.51
N SER A 41 1.54 12.50 40.25
CA SER A 41 2.45 13.16 39.31
C SER A 41 1.75 14.30 38.55
N PRO A 42 1.47 15.45 39.19
CA PRO A 42 0.71 16.55 38.59
C PRO A 42 1.31 17.10 37.29
N GLN A 43 2.61 16.95 37.06
CA GLN A 43 3.28 17.30 35.80
C GLN A 43 2.76 16.53 34.58
N LYS A 44 2.07 15.40 34.78
CA LYS A 44 1.42 14.62 33.72
C LYS A 44 0.10 15.25 33.25
N GLN A 45 -0.52 16.10 34.06
CA GLN A 45 -1.73 16.83 33.68
C GLN A 45 -1.48 17.64 32.41
N LYS A 46 -2.48 17.75 31.53
CA LYS A 46 -2.39 18.42 30.22
C LYS A 46 -1.42 17.81 29.21
N HIS A 47 -0.67 16.78 29.57
CA HIS A 47 0.34 16.13 28.71
C HIS A 47 0.02 14.65 28.47
N THR A 48 -0.90 14.08 29.25
CA THR A 48 -1.40 12.71 29.07
C THR A 48 -2.56 12.65 28.10
N VAL A 49 -2.50 11.66 27.22
CA VAL A 49 -3.64 11.21 26.40
C VAL A 49 -3.91 9.75 26.77
N ILE A 50 -5.15 9.47 27.15
CA ILE A 50 -5.62 8.11 27.39
C ILE A 50 -6.33 7.65 26.13
N PHE A 51 -6.06 6.43 25.69
CA PHE A 51 -6.92 5.77 24.70
C PHE A 51 -7.33 4.38 25.15
N THR A 52 -8.55 3.99 24.79
CA THR A 52 -9.05 2.63 25.02
C THR A 52 -9.87 2.14 23.84
N THR A 53 -9.74 0.85 23.57
CA THR A 53 -10.57 0.10 22.63
C THR A 53 -11.60 -0.77 23.33
N LEU A 54 -11.56 -0.81 24.66
CA LEU A 54 -12.46 -1.61 25.49
C LEU A 54 -13.74 -0.82 25.75
N SER A 55 -14.86 -1.52 25.69
CA SER A 55 -16.18 -1.00 26.04
C SER A 55 -16.96 -2.05 26.84
N VAL A 56 -18.02 -1.60 27.51
CA VAL A 56 -18.98 -2.45 28.21
C VAL A 56 -20.40 -2.12 27.74
N GLY A 57 -21.22 -3.15 27.55
CA GLY A 57 -22.63 -3.00 27.19
C GLY A 57 -23.52 -2.53 28.37
N PRO A 58 -24.83 -2.35 28.12
CA PRO A 58 -25.75 -1.68 29.06
C PRO A 58 -26.28 -2.59 30.18
N ASP A 59 -26.21 -3.92 30.03
CA ASP A 59 -26.72 -4.90 31.01
C ASP A 59 -25.77 -5.08 32.22
N ARG A 60 -25.36 -3.97 32.85
CA ARG A 60 -24.34 -3.96 33.92
C ARG A 60 -24.85 -3.30 35.20
N GLU A 61 -24.16 -3.57 36.31
CA GLU A 61 -24.48 -2.94 37.59
C GLU A 61 -24.28 -1.41 37.49
N ILE A 62 -25.35 -0.66 37.78
CA ILE A 62 -25.38 0.81 37.66
C ILE A 62 -24.24 1.45 38.46
N SER A 63 -23.93 0.91 39.64
CA SER A 63 -22.85 1.40 40.50
C SER A 63 -21.47 1.34 39.84
N ASP A 64 -21.20 0.31 39.02
CA ASP A 64 -19.91 0.18 38.33
C ASP A 64 -19.80 1.17 37.17
N LEU A 65 -20.92 1.41 36.46
CA LEU A 65 -20.98 2.41 35.40
C LEU A 65 -20.83 3.84 35.97
N GLU A 66 -21.46 4.13 37.10
CA GLU A 66 -21.29 5.41 37.81
C GLU A 66 -19.84 5.60 38.27
N ARG A 67 -19.21 4.55 38.82
CA ARG A 67 -17.81 4.57 39.24
C ARG A 67 -16.87 4.84 38.07
N LEU A 68 -17.07 4.13 36.95
CA LEU A 68 -16.32 4.36 35.71
C LEU A 68 -16.51 5.79 35.18
N HIS A 69 -17.76 6.27 35.13
CA HIS A 69 -18.09 7.62 34.69
C HIS A 69 -17.37 8.67 35.54
N ASN A 70 -17.41 8.54 36.87
CA ASN A 70 -16.77 9.46 37.79
C ASN A 70 -15.24 9.47 37.65
N ALA A 71 -14.60 8.32 37.47
CA ALA A 71 -13.16 8.24 37.25
C ALA A 71 -12.74 8.93 35.94
N ILE A 72 -13.50 8.73 34.87
CA ILE A 72 -13.29 9.40 33.58
C ILE A 72 -13.50 10.91 33.70
N GLN A 73 -14.58 11.35 34.37
CA GLN A 73 -14.83 12.76 34.64
C GLN A 73 -13.66 13.41 35.38
N GLN A 74 -13.19 12.77 36.44
CA GLN A 74 -12.08 13.28 37.24
C GLN A 74 -10.79 13.45 36.41
N LEU A 75 -10.53 12.54 35.47
CA LEU A 75 -9.39 12.68 34.55
C LEU A 75 -9.55 13.87 33.61
N MET A 76 -10.74 14.10 33.07
CA MET A 76 -11.01 15.27 32.23
C MET A 76 -10.89 16.59 33.03
N ASP A 77 -11.33 16.60 34.29
CA ASP A 77 -11.15 17.73 35.20
C ASP A 77 -9.67 18.00 35.52
N MET A 78 -8.83 16.96 35.45
CA MET A 78 -7.36 17.05 35.52
C MET A 78 -6.70 17.34 34.16
N ASP A 79 -7.47 17.82 33.17
CA ASP A 79 -7.01 18.16 31.83
C ASP A 79 -6.38 16.99 31.05
N VAL A 80 -6.83 15.75 31.31
CA VAL A 80 -6.43 14.58 30.54
C VAL A 80 -7.39 14.37 29.38
N VAL A 81 -6.84 14.22 28.17
CA VAL A 81 -7.65 13.96 26.96
C VAL A 81 -7.93 12.47 26.84
N ILE A 82 -9.18 12.09 26.55
CA ILE A 82 -9.62 10.69 26.47
C ILE A 82 -10.14 10.38 25.07
N VAL A 83 -9.52 9.40 24.42
CA VAL A 83 -9.82 8.95 23.05
C VAL A 83 -10.36 7.54 23.06
N ILE A 84 -11.55 7.32 22.53
CA ILE A 84 -12.25 6.03 22.60
C ILE A 84 -12.64 5.58 21.19
N SER A 85 -12.56 4.27 20.96
CA SER A 85 -13.09 3.66 19.73
C SER A 85 -14.61 3.79 19.67
N GLY A 86 -15.17 4.09 18.49
CA GLY A 86 -16.63 4.11 18.28
C GLY A 86 -17.32 2.74 18.39
N GLY A 87 -16.55 1.65 18.54
CA GLY A 87 -17.06 0.29 18.70
C GLY A 87 -17.40 -0.41 17.38
N ASN A 88 -17.81 -1.68 17.47
CA ASN A 88 -18.31 -2.49 16.36
C ASN A 88 -19.67 -3.06 16.74
N LEU A 89 -20.72 -2.30 16.46
CA LEU A 89 -22.08 -2.68 16.82
C LEU A 89 -22.73 -3.29 15.59
N ASN A 90 -22.89 -4.62 15.59
CA ASN A 90 -23.55 -5.40 14.54
C ASN A 90 -25.04 -5.02 14.39
N GLY A 91 -25.34 -3.80 13.93
CA GLY A 91 -26.68 -3.32 13.59
C GLY A 91 -27.65 -3.11 14.77
N ALA A 92 -27.32 -3.52 15.99
CA ALA A 92 -28.12 -3.25 17.17
C ALA A 92 -27.66 -1.94 17.82
N ALA A 93 -28.62 -1.04 18.07
CA ALA A 93 -28.42 0.20 18.82
C ALA A 93 -28.18 -0.09 20.32
N VAL A 94 -27.14 -0.86 20.62
CA VAL A 94 -26.70 -1.13 21.99
C VAL A 94 -25.76 0.01 22.36
N GLU A 95 -26.14 0.80 23.36
CA GLU A 95 -25.26 1.79 23.96
C GLU A 95 -24.09 1.07 24.63
N GLU A 96 -22.88 1.34 24.16
CA GLU A 96 -21.66 0.88 24.78
C GLU A 96 -20.98 2.06 25.49
N TYR A 97 -20.51 1.81 26.70
CA TYR A 97 -19.81 2.80 27.52
C TYR A 97 -18.30 2.54 27.48
N PRO A 98 -17.46 3.60 27.50
CA PRO A 98 -17.84 5.01 27.76
C PRO A 98 -18.30 5.83 26.56
N GLN A 99 -18.22 5.34 25.31
CA GLN A 99 -18.48 6.18 24.13
C GLN A 99 -19.90 6.75 24.04
N ALA A 100 -20.90 6.09 24.62
CA ALA A 100 -22.26 6.60 24.69
C ALA A 100 -22.42 7.85 25.59
N TRP A 101 -21.48 8.11 26.50
CA TRP A 101 -21.50 9.33 27.32
C TRP A 101 -21.01 10.58 26.60
N ALA A 102 -20.42 10.43 25.40
CA ALA A 102 -19.86 11.53 24.65
C ALA A 102 -20.90 12.65 24.41
N SER A 103 -20.66 13.79 25.02
CA SER A 103 -21.54 14.95 24.98
C SER A 103 -20.71 16.23 25.05
N ASP A 104 -21.35 17.39 25.02
CA ASP A 104 -20.60 18.64 25.21
C ASP A 104 -19.99 18.72 26.61
N ASP A 105 -20.66 18.18 27.63
CA ASP A 105 -20.18 18.23 29.02
C ASP A 105 -19.31 17.05 29.42
N PHE A 106 -19.27 16.02 28.60
CA PHE A 106 -18.40 14.87 28.75
C PHE A 106 -17.55 14.70 27.47
N PRO A 107 -16.49 15.51 27.30
CA PRO A 107 -15.81 15.74 26.03
C PRO A 107 -14.86 14.58 25.63
N LEU A 108 -15.43 13.41 25.39
CA LEU A 108 -14.73 12.26 24.84
C LEU A 108 -14.45 12.48 23.35
N ILE A 109 -13.26 12.09 22.90
CA ILE A 109 -12.97 11.99 21.46
C ILE A 109 -13.34 10.59 21.00
N VAL A 110 -14.49 10.46 20.33
CA VAL A 110 -14.94 9.17 19.80
C VAL A 110 -14.51 9.01 18.35
N VAL A 111 -13.83 7.91 18.06
CA VAL A 111 -13.18 7.69 16.76
C VAL A 111 -13.94 6.66 15.93
N GLY A 112 -14.47 7.11 14.79
CA GLY A 112 -15.08 6.25 13.78
C GLY A 112 -14.04 5.57 12.87
N SER A 113 -14.51 4.56 12.13
CA SER A 113 -13.68 3.73 11.26
C SER A 113 -13.92 4.04 9.78
N VAL A 114 -12.83 4.24 9.04
CA VAL A 114 -12.84 4.34 7.56
C VAL A 114 -11.83 3.38 6.93
N ASP A 115 -11.99 3.12 5.64
CA ASP A 115 -10.97 2.47 4.82
C ASP A 115 -9.91 3.46 4.29
N ALA A 116 -8.98 2.96 3.48
CA ALA A 116 -7.89 3.77 2.91
C ALA A 116 -8.39 4.87 1.93
N THR A 117 -9.59 4.74 1.38
CA THR A 117 -10.21 5.77 0.53
C THR A 117 -10.83 6.88 1.39
N GLY A 118 -11.15 6.58 2.65
CA GLY A 118 -11.92 7.45 3.55
C GLY A 118 -13.42 7.16 3.52
N ALA A 119 -13.84 6.03 2.93
CA ALA A 119 -15.21 5.57 3.00
C ALA A 119 -15.49 4.97 4.39
N LYS A 120 -16.68 5.27 4.94
CA LYS A 120 -17.16 4.71 6.23
C LYS A 120 -17.18 3.18 6.13
N VAL A 121 -16.59 2.50 7.11
CA VAL A 121 -16.74 1.04 7.21
C VAL A 121 -18.17 0.73 7.69
N PRO A 122 -18.88 -0.24 7.07
CA PRO A 122 -20.23 -0.61 7.49
C PRO A 122 -20.33 -0.98 8.98
N ASN A 123 -21.52 -0.83 9.58
CA ASN A 123 -21.85 -1.20 10.97
C ASN A 123 -21.28 -0.29 12.08
N VAL A 124 -21.03 0.99 11.78
CA VAL A 124 -20.84 2.02 12.82
C VAL A 124 -22.18 2.76 13.01
N PRO A 125 -22.87 2.62 14.16
CA PRO A 125 -24.17 3.25 14.37
C PRO A 125 -24.12 4.77 14.35
N ASP A 126 -25.21 5.38 13.90
CA ASP A 126 -25.35 6.85 13.85
C ASP A 126 -25.73 7.46 15.22
N VAL A 127 -25.95 6.63 16.26
CA VAL A 127 -26.33 7.09 17.61
C VAL A 127 -25.15 7.56 18.47
N VAL A 128 -23.92 7.24 18.08
CA VAL A 128 -22.72 7.67 18.81
C VAL A 128 -22.19 8.95 18.19
N ARG A 129 -21.93 9.98 19.01
CA ARG A 129 -21.33 11.24 18.56
C ARG A 129 -19.87 11.02 18.16
N ILE A 130 -19.63 10.72 16.90
CA ILE A 130 -18.29 10.59 16.34
C ILE A 130 -17.63 11.97 16.23
N SER A 131 -16.48 12.14 16.88
CA SER A 131 -15.68 13.37 16.79
C SER A 131 -14.86 13.39 15.49
N THR A 132 -14.26 12.26 15.10
CA THR A 132 -13.46 12.14 13.87
C THR A 132 -13.34 10.68 13.43
N HIS A 133 -12.78 10.42 12.26
CA HIS A 133 -12.50 9.08 11.76
C HIS A 133 -11.00 8.82 11.59
N ALA A 134 -10.61 7.55 11.59
CA ALA A 134 -9.27 7.12 11.21
C ALA A 134 -9.32 5.80 10.44
N VAL A 135 -8.27 5.54 9.64
CA VAL A 135 -8.17 4.32 8.84
C VAL A 135 -8.08 3.13 9.79
N SER A 136 -8.91 2.12 9.62
CA SER A 136 -8.90 0.95 10.54
C SER A 136 -8.87 -0.40 9.81
N ARG A 137 -8.66 -0.36 8.49
CA ARG A 137 -8.58 -1.52 7.60
C ARG A 137 -7.17 -1.62 7.04
N ASN A 138 -6.66 -2.84 6.93
CA ASN A 138 -5.34 -3.15 6.38
C ASN A 138 -4.22 -2.32 7.04
N ILE A 139 -4.28 -2.22 8.36
CA ILE A 139 -3.26 -1.55 9.17
C ILE A 139 -2.13 -2.52 9.41
N VAL A 140 -0.90 -2.08 9.12
CA VAL A 140 0.30 -2.83 9.49
C VAL A 140 0.64 -2.50 10.93
N CYS A 141 0.56 -3.49 11.81
CA CYS A 141 0.86 -3.36 13.23
C CYS A 141 1.63 -4.57 13.76
N VAL A 142 2.01 -4.55 15.02
CA VAL A 142 2.71 -5.67 15.67
C VAL A 142 1.78 -6.28 16.72
N ALA A 143 1.66 -7.61 16.73
CA ALA A 143 0.79 -8.34 17.65
C ALA A 143 1.60 -9.21 18.62
N GLY A 144 1.38 -9.00 19.92
CA GLY A 144 1.96 -9.81 20.99
C GLY A 144 3.48 -9.67 21.13
N VAL A 145 4.14 -10.78 21.46
CA VAL A 145 5.60 -10.88 21.65
C VAL A 145 6.40 -11.06 20.36
N SER A 146 5.72 -11.25 19.22
CA SER A 146 6.37 -11.36 17.92
C SER A 146 6.72 -9.97 17.41
N GLU A 147 7.98 -9.75 17.01
CA GLU A 147 8.38 -8.50 16.34
C GLU A 147 7.93 -8.43 14.86
N ALA A 148 7.36 -9.52 14.32
CA ALA A 148 6.92 -9.57 12.95
C ALA A 148 5.67 -8.70 12.74
N PRO A 149 5.68 -7.76 11.77
CA PRO A 149 4.50 -6.98 11.46
C PRO A 149 3.42 -7.87 10.83
N ILE A 150 2.17 -7.63 11.21
CA ILE A 150 0.98 -8.24 10.63
C ILE A 150 0.15 -7.18 9.93
N LEU A 151 -0.57 -7.58 8.89
CA LEU A 151 -1.62 -6.78 8.28
C LEU A 151 -2.95 -7.16 8.94
N ALA A 152 -3.60 -6.22 9.62
CA ALA A 152 -4.81 -6.47 10.37
C ALA A 152 -5.89 -5.42 10.10
N SER A 153 -7.15 -5.82 10.30
CA SER A 153 -8.31 -4.94 10.15
C SER A 153 -9.18 -5.04 11.40
N TYR A 154 -9.33 -3.94 12.12
CA TYR A 154 -10.17 -3.89 13.32
C TYR A 154 -10.72 -2.47 13.51
N PHE A 155 -11.99 -2.33 13.86
CA PHE A 155 -12.64 -1.02 14.03
C PHE A 155 -11.90 -0.15 15.05
N ALA A 156 -11.39 -0.78 16.11
CA ALA A 156 -10.72 -0.09 17.19
C ALA A 156 -9.30 0.43 16.85
N PHE A 157 -8.76 0.13 15.67
CA PHE A 157 -7.45 0.65 15.26
C PHE A 157 -7.45 2.15 14.96
N GLY A 158 -8.61 2.79 14.84
CA GLY A 158 -8.68 4.24 14.66
C GLY A 158 -8.27 5.02 15.92
N ALA A 159 -8.73 4.59 17.10
CA ALA A 159 -8.47 5.26 18.37
C ALA A 159 -6.98 5.52 18.68
N PRO A 160 -6.06 4.53 18.58
CA PRO A 160 -4.63 4.77 18.83
C PRO A 160 -3.98 5.75 17.84
N GLN A 161 -4.49 5.85 16.61
CA GLN A 161 -3.97 6.82 15.64
C GLN A 161 -4.33 8.25 16.04
N VAL A 162 -5.59 8.48 16.41
CA VAL A 162 -6.06 9.79 16.88
C VAL A 162 -5.36 10.16 18.20
N ALA A 163 -5.21 9.21 19.12
CA ALA A 163 -4.52 9.44 20.38
C ALA A 163 -3.05 9.84 20.18
N GLY A 164 -2.35 9.18 19.25
CA GLY A 164 -1.00 9.58 18.87
C GLY A 164 -0.97 10.98 18.25
N GLN A 165 -1.92 11.31 17.36
CA GLN A 165 -1.96 12.65 16.77
C GLN A 165 -2.25 13.75 17.81
N VAL A 166 -3.14 13.48 18.76
CA VAL A 166 -3.41 14.39 19.89
C VAL A 166 -2.16 14.57 20.76
N ALA A 167 -1.41 13.50 21.04
CA ALA A 167 -0.17 13.59 21.79
C ALA A 167 0.86 14.49 21.09
N ILE A 168 0.96 14.43 19.76
CA ILE A 168 1.81 15.34 18.97
C ILE A 168 1.38 16.79 19.14
N TRP A 169 0.08 17.09 18.99
CA TRP A 169 -0.43 18.46 19.14
C TRP A 169 -0.23 19.02 20.55
N LEU A 170 -0.39 18.20 21.58
CA LEU A 170 -0.12 18.60 22.96
C LEU A 170 1.37 18.81 23.26
N SER A 171 2.26 18.21 22.46
CA SER A 171 3.71 18.35 22.62
C SER A 171 4.32 19.58 21.96
N TYR A 172 3.56 20.32 21.12
CA TYR A 172 4.06 21.53 20.51
C TYR A 172 4.38 22.60 21.55
N ASP A 173 5.37 23.45 21.28
CA ASP A 173 5.68 24.62 22.11
C ASP A 173 4.48 25.56 22.23
N SER A 174 3.67 25.61 21.16
CA SER A 174 2.38 26.31 21.10
C SER A 174 1.32 25.33 20.57
N PRO A 175 0.69 24.56 21.46
CA PRO A 175 -0.39 23.64 21.07
C PRO A 175 -1.53 24.40 20.38
N PRO A 176 -2.23 23.78 19.43
CA PRO A 176 -3.23 24.47 18.60
C PRO A 176 -4.56 24.73 19.35
N ILE A 177 -4.55 24.67 20.68
CA ILE A 177 -5.70 24.82 21.55
C ILE A 177 -5.36 25.69 22.77
N ASP A 178 -6.38 26.33 23.33
CA ASP A 178 -6.28 26.93 24.66
C ASP A 178 -6.10 25.84 25.73
N ARG A 179 -5.08 25.99 26.58
CA ARG A 179 -4.74 25.06 27.66
C ARG A 179 -5.04 25.60 29.05
N THR A 180 -5.99 26.52 29.15
CA THR A 180 -6.58 26.96 30.43
C THR A 180 -7.02 25.74 31.25
N ASN A 181 -6.76 25.78 32.57
CA ASN A 181 -7.05 24.66 33.48
C ASN A 181 -8.53 24.24 33.40
N GLY A 182 -8.77 22.94 33.34
CA GLY A 182 -10.11 22.33 33.26
C GLY A 182 -10.79 22.47 31.90
N ARG A 183 -10.05 22.86 30.85
CA ARG A 183 -10.59 23.04 29.49
C ARG A 183 -9.88 22.22 28.43
N VAL A 184 -8.73 21.61 28.73
CA VAL A 184 -7.89 20.96 27.73
C VAL A 184 -8.62 19.81 27.03
N ALA A 185 -9.33 18.96 27.78
CA ALA A 185 -10.09 17.84 27.22
C ALA A 185 -11.15 18.33 26.22
N ARG A 186 -11.96 19.31 26.63
CA ARG A 186 -12.98 19.94 25.79
C ARG A 186 -12.40 20.62 24.56
N ASN A 187 -11.41 21.47 24.75
CA ASN A 187 -10.79 22.23 23.66
C ASN A 187 -10.11 21.32 22.63
N MET A 188 -9.46 20.24 23.09
CA MET A 188 -8.87 19.26 22.19
C MET A 188 -9.94 18.47 21.41
N ARG A 189 -11.01 18.05 22.08
CA ARG A 189 -12.15 17.40 21.41
C ARG A 189 -12.75 18.30 20.35
N ASP A 190 -13.02 19.57 20.68
CA ASP A 190 -13.60 20.55 19.76
C ASP A 190 -12.65 20.81 18.56
N TYR A 191 -11.34 20.89 18.82
CA TYR A 191 -10.33 21.05 17.78
C TYR A 191 -10.33 19.87 16.80
N VAL A 192 -10.31 18.63 17.31
CA VAL A 192 -10.37 17.40 16.51
C VAL A 192 -11.66 17.33 15.70
N GLU A 193 -12.79 17.69 16.31
CA GLU A 193 -14.13 17.60 15.73
C GLU A 193 -14.33 18.64 14.61
N THR A 194 -13.84 19.87 14.78
CA THR A 194 -14.28 21.00 13.96
C THR A 194 -13.17 21.75 13.23
N HIS A 195 -11.94 21.77 13.74
CA HIS A 195 -10.91 22.66 13.22
C HIS A 195 -10.33 22.11 11.91
N PRO A 196 -10.26 22.89 10.80
CA PRO A 196 -9.86 22.40 9.48
C PRO A 196 -8.49 21.72 9.47
N ASP A 197 -7.54 22.21 10.26
CA ASP A 197 -6.18 21.64 10.32
C ASP A 197 -6.11 20.28 11.03
N ALA A 198 -7.14 19.90 11.79
CA ALA A 198 -7.18 18.65 12.53
C ALA A 198 -7.73 17.46 11.72
N GLY A 199 -8.25 17.71 10.51
CA GLY A 199 -8.94 16.68 9.73
C GLY A 199 -9.35 17.11 8.33
N TRP A 200 -9.56 16.12 7.45
CA TRP A 200 -9.98 16.32 6.07
C TRP A 200 -11.21 15.48 5.77
N VAL A 201 -12.26 16.10 5.21
CA VAL A 201 -13.40 15.38 4.61
C VAL A 201 -13.01 14.63 3.34
N ARG A 202 -13.02 13.29 3.39
CA ARG A 202 -12.67 12.43 2.25
C ARG A 202 -13.87 12.20 1.31
N SER A 203 -13.64 11.49 0.20
CA SER A 203 -14.66 11.21 -0.83
C SER A 203 -15.94 10.53 -0.29
N GLY A 204 -15.85 9.83 0.85
CA GLY A 204 -17.00 9.24 1.55
C GLY A 204 -17.76 10.20 2.48
N GLY A 205 -17.48 11.50 2.44
CA GLY A 205 -18.11 12.53 3.29
C GLY A 205 -17.67 12.51 4.76
N GLN A 206 -16.83 11.56 5.15
CA GLN A 206 -16.34 11.43 6.52
C GLN A 206 -15.14 12.34 6.76
N ARG A 207 -15.16 13.03 7.91
CA ARG A 207 -14.01 13.77 8.43
C ARG A 207 -13.00 12.78 9.01
N VAL A 208 -11.83 12.69 8.41
CA VAL A 208 -10.72 11.84 8.84
C VAL A 208 -9.65 12.69 9.51
N VAL A 209 -9.08 12.22 10.62
CA VAL A 209 -7.97 12.89 11.31
C VAL A 209 -6.82 13.15 10.34
N TYR A 210 -6.25 14.35 10.41
CA TYR A 210 -5.17 14.79 9.54
C TYR A 210 -4.15 15.56 10.37
N ASN A 211 -2.87 15.38 10.08
CA ASN A 211 -1.77 15.95 10.86
C ASN A 211 -1.34 17.35 10.36
N GLY A 212 -2.03 17.93 9.38
CA GLY A 212 -1.72 19.24 8.80
C GLY A 212 -0.53 19.25 7.83
N VAL A 213 0.10 18.11 7.58
CA VAL A 213 1.30 18.02 6.74
C VAL A 213 0.91 17.99 5.26
N THR A 214 1.21 19.07 4.54
CA THR A 214 0.97 19.19 3.09
C THR A 214 2.13 18.61 2.28
N GLU A 215 1.94 18.35 0.98
CA GLU A 215 3.04 17.99 0.08
C GLU A 215 4.13 19.08 0.02
N ALA A 216 3.80 20.35 0.27
CA ALA A 216 4.82 21.39 0.36
C ALA A 216 5.73 21.23 1.59
N ILE A 217 5.22 20.60 2.66
CA ILE A 217 5.91 20.40 3.94
C ILE A 217 6.53 18.98 4.01
N ASN A 218 5.92 18.00 3.34
CA ASN A 218 6.40 16.64 3.18
C ASN A 218 6.24 16.24 1.70
N PRO A 219 7.16 16.68 0.83
CA PRO A 219 7.09 16.40 -0.60
C PRO A 219 6.99 14.91 -0.84
N SER A 220 6.25 14.54 -1.90
CA SER A 220 6.09 13.15 -2.29
C SER A 220 7.45 12.47 -2.29
N PHE A 221 7.59 11.44 -1.46
CA PHE A 221 8.82 10.66 -1.38
C PHE A 221 9.04 9.86 -2.67
N LYS A 222 8.10 9.86 -3.62
CA LYS A 222 8.25 9.17 -4.91
C LYS A 222 7.76 9.98 -6.10
N THR A 223 8.36 9.70 -7.25
CA THR A 223 7.97 10.21 -8.57
C THR A 223 7.81 9.00 -9.50
N CYS A 224 6.60 8.79 -10.02
CA CYS A 224 6.34 7.75 -11.03
C CYS A 224 6.75 8.29 -12.41
N ALA A 225 7.42 7.47 -13.21
CA ALA A 225 7.83 7.86 -14.56
C ALA A 225 6.63 7.95 -15.53
N GLY A 226 5.57 7.18 -15.26
CA GLY A 226 4.43 7.09 -16.16
C GLY A 226 4.72 6.23 -17.39
N LEU A 227 3.68 5.97 -18.18
CA LEU A 227 3.78 5.19 -19.41
C LEU A 227 3.92 6.06 -20.68
N ALA A 228 3.84 7.39 -20.54
CA ALA A 228 3.84 8.32 -21.67
C ALA A 228 5.17 8.40 -22.43
N SER A 229 6.26 7.93 -21.83
CA SER A 229 7.59 7.89 -22.44
C SER A 229 7.82 6.67 -23.34
N ASN A 230 6.84 5.76 -23.43
CA ASN A 230 6.96 4.46 -24.10
C ASN A 230 8.17 3.63 -23.62
N LYS A 231 8.57 3.82 -22.36
CA LYS A 231 9.57 3.00 -21.70
C LYS A 231 8.92 2.27 -20.55
N TYR A 232 8.70 0.98 -20.72
CA TYR A 232 8.03 0.16 -19.73
C TYR A 232 8.41 -1.30 -19.87
N VAL A 233 8.23 -2.05 -18.78
CA VAL A 233 8.44 -3.50 -18.71
C VAL A 233 7.20 -4.19 -18.16
N GLU A 234 7.14 -5.52 -18.29
CA GLU A 234 6.13 -6.32 -17.61
C GLU A 234 6.32 -6.27 -16.10
N ARG A 235 5.19 -6.28 -15.37
CA ARG A 235 5.23 -6.40 -13.91
C ARG A 235 6.01 -7.62 -13.44
N GLU A 236 5.84 -8.76 -14.11
CA GLU A 236 6.50 -10.00 -13.73
C GLU A 236 8.01 -9.96 -13.92
N THR A 237 8.51 -9.21 -14.91
CA THR A 237 9.93 -8.91 -15.08
C THR A 237 10.48 -8.21 -13.84
N VAL A 238 9.84 -7.13 -13.40
CA VAL A 238 10.25 -6.39 -12.18
C VAL A 238 10.19 -7.30 -10.96
N ARG A 239 9.08 -8.04 -10.79
CA ARG A 239 8.88 -8.93 -9.64
C ARG A 239 9.98 -9.99 -9.54
N LYS A 240 10.28 -10.71 -10.63
CA LYS A 240 11.33 -11.74 -10.65
C LYS A 240 12.69 -11.13 -10.30
N ALA A 241 13.07 -10.03 -10.95
CA ALA A 241 14.34 -9.37 -10.69
C ALA A 241 14.46 -8.90 -9.22
N VAL A 242 13.42 -8.26 -8.68
CA VAL A 242 13.40 -7.75 -7.31
C VAL A 242 13.45 -8.88 -6.28
N GLN A 243 12.55 -9.87 -6.39
CA GLN A 243 12.34 -10.88 -5.35
C GLN A 243 13.36 -12.03 -5.40
N GLN A 244 13.87 -12.38 -6.59
CA GLN A 244 14.71 -13.57 -6.77
C GLN A 244 16.20 -13.24 -6.85
N ASP A 245 16.55 -11.96 -7.01
CA ASP A 245 17.95 -11.57 -7.21
C ASP A 245 18.32 -10.23 -6.54
N PHE A 246 17.77 -9.10 -7.01
CA PHE A 246 18.23 -7.76 -6.60
C PHE A 246 18.14 -7.50 -5.10
N CYS A 247 17.03 -7.86 -4.46
CA CYS A 247 16.80 -7.63 -3.03
C CYS A 247 17.16 -8.83 -2.15
N VAL A 248 17.70 -9.92 -2.71
CA VAL A 248 18.07 -11.11 -1.91
C VAL A 248 19.18 -10.78 -0.94
N GLN A 249 20.15 -9.96 -1.35
CA GLN A 249 21.19 -9.41 -0.48
C GLN A 249 21.40 -7.94 -0.82
N VAL A 250 21.02 -7.05 0.10
CA VAL A 250 21.17 -5.60 -0.07
C VAL A 250 22.52 -5.18 0.52
N PRO A 251 23.51 -4.78 -0.29
CA PRO A 251 24.80 -4.32 0.21
C PRO A 251 24.67 -2.98 0.96
N PRO A 252 25.59 -2.67 1.88
CA PRO A 252 25.59 -1.42 2.64
C PRO A 252 26.07 -0.20 1.82
N GLN A 253 26.36 -0.36 0.53
CA GLN A 253 26.81 0.68 -0.39
C GLN A 253 25.93 0.74 -1.63
N SER A 254 25.93 1.90 -2.31
CA SER A 254 25.12 2.14 -3.49
C SER A 254 25.41 1.09 -4.56
N PHE A 255 24.36 0.54 -5.16
CA PHE A 255 24.50 -0.52 -6.15
C PHE A 255 23.36 -0.49 -7.17
N SER A 256 23.65 -1.03 -8.35
CA SER A 256 22.70 -1.13 -9.44
C SER A 256 22.94 -2.40 -10.24
N LYS A 257 21.89 -2.94 -10.84
CA LYS A 257 21.96 -4.14 -11.69
C LYS A 257 21.03 -3.96 -12.88
N ARG A 258 21.51 -4.35 -14.06
CA ARG A 258 20.74 -4.35 -15.31
C ARG A 258 20.21 -5.76 -15.58
N TYR A 259 18.99 -5.83 -16.08
CA TYR A 259 18.26 -7.06 -16.40
C TYR A 259 17.83 -7.02 -17.86
N ASN A 260 17.83 -8.20 -18.51
CA ASN A 260 17.39 -8.42 -19.89
C ASN A 260 17.96 -7.40 -20.91
N GLY A 261 19.26 -7.11 -20.78
CA GLY A 261 19.93 -6.10 -21.61
C GLY A 261 19.78 -6.38 -23.10
N GLY A 262 19.32 -5.38 -23.86
CA GLY A 262 19.11 -5.48 -25.30
C GLY A 262 17.78 -6.12 -25.72
N SER A 263 16.88 -6.40 -24.79
CA SER A 263 15.52 -6.87 -25.04
C SER A 263 14.48 -5.76 -24.84
N MET A 264 13.19 -6.05 -25.08
CA MET A 264 12.09 -5.13 -24.76
C MET A 264 11.79 -5.06 -23.25
N GLU A 265 12.31 -6.01 -22.47
CA GLU A 265 12.23 -6.07 -21.01
C GLU A 265 13.50 -5.53 -20.31
N ASP A 266 14.32 -4.76 -21.03
CA ASP A 266 15.56 -4.17 -20.52
C ASP A 266 15.26 -3.14 -19.42
N MET A 267 15.83 -3.36 -18.23
CA MET A 267 15.67 -2.44 -17.11
C MET A 267 16.90 -2.38 -16.21
N VAL A 268 17.03 -1.26 -15.51
CA VAL A 268 18.02 -1.07 -14.43
C VAL A 268 17.29 -0.85 -13.11
N LEU A 269 17.68 -1.62 -12.10
CA LEU A 269 17.32 -1.39 -10.71
C LEU A 269 18.52 -0.75 -9.99
N SER A 270 18.27 0.24 -9.14
CA SER A 270 19.34 0.84 -8.32
C SER A 270 18.89 1.31 -6.95
N ILE A 271 19.82 1.25 -5.99
CA ILE A 271 19.73 1.88 -4.67
C ILE A 271 20.95 2.78 -4.48
N GLN A 272 20.72 4.04 -4.12
CA GLN A 272 21.75 5.03 -3.86
C GLN A 272 21.63 5.56 -2.43
N TYR A 273 22.74 5.59 -1.70
CA TYR A 273 22.83 6.14 -0.35
C TYR A 273 23.54 7.49 -0.38
N ASP A 274 23.01 8.48 0.33
CA ASP A 274 23.58 9.83 0.41
C ASP A 274 24.76 9.97 1.40
N GLY A 275 25.04 8.90 2.16
CA GLY A 275 26.13 8.82 3.14
C GLY A 275 25.92 9.64 4.42
N ARG A 276 24.76 10.30 4.59
CA ARG A 276 24.44 11.16 5.74
C ARG A 276 23.49 10.49 6.72
N THR A 277 22.76 9.47 6.28
CA THR A 277 21.79 8.76 7.12
C THR A 277 22.46 7.59 7.85
N PRO A 278 22.34 7.48 9.19
CA PRO A 278 22.65 6.22 9.88
C PRO A 278 21.84 5.10 9.21
N LEU A 279 22.50 4.01 8.81
CA LEU A 279 21.85 2.82 8.24
C LEU A 279 20.87 2.24 9.28
N ASP A 280 19.65 2.77 9.28
CA ASP A 280 18.51 2.23 9.98
C ASP A 280 18.04 0.93 9.29
N HIS A 281 17.30 0.13 10.04
CA HIS A 281 16.80 -1.20 9.68
C HIS A 281 15.84 -1.25 8.46
N THR A 282 15.52 -0.14 7.80
CA THR A 282 14.78 -0.04 6.52
C THR A 282 15.59 -0.52 5.32
N ILE A 283 16.91 -0.62 5.46
CA ILE A 283 17.83 -1.09 4.41
C ILE A 283 18.03 -2.60 4.58
N ASN A 284 16.94 -3.35 4.39
CA ASN A 284 16.96 -4.81 4.37
C ASN A 284 16.18 -5.31 3.14
N SER A 285 16.20 -6.62 2.90
CA SER A 285 15.50 -7.23 1.76
C SER A 285 14.02 -6.87 1.70
N ALA A 286 13.33 -6.80 2.85
CA ALA A 286 11.91 -6.45 2.89
C ALA A 286 11.66 -4.99 2.49
N GLY A 287 12.46 -4.05 2.98
CA GLY A 287 12.39 -2.64 2.57
C GLY A 287 12.71 -2.46 1.08
N CYS A 288 13.75 -3.13 0.59
CA CYS A 288 14.11 -3.14 -0.83
C CYS A 288 12.94 -3.60 -1.72
N VAL A 289 12.30 -4.73 -1.37
CA VAL A 289 11.13 -5.24 -2.09
C VAL A 289 9.96 -4.25 -1.99
N GLN A 290 9.68 -3.72 -0.80
CA GLN A 290 8.61 -2.76 -0.59
C GLN A 290 8.75 -1.54 -1.51
N PHE A 291 9.94 -0.94 -1.61
CA PHE A 291 10.09 0.29 -2.39
C PHE A 291 10.19 0.02 -3.91
N LEU A 292 10.98 -0.96 -4.34
CA LEU A 292 11.14 -1.21 -5.78
C LEU A 292 9.90 -1.85 -6.41
N LEU A 293 9.31 -2.86 -5.77
CA LEU A 293 8.15 -3.55 -6.31
C LEU A 293 6.85 -2.92 -5.80
N GLY A 294 6.71 -2.70 -4.49
CA GLY A 294 5.48 -2.18 -3.90
C GLY A 294 5.20 -0.72 -4.30
N GLU A 295 6.17 0.17 -4.12
CA GLU A 295 5.93 1.62 -4.33
C GLU A 295 6.14 2.09 -5.76
N LEU A 296 7.21 1.61 -6.43
CA LEU A 296 7.63 2.09 -7.75
C LEU A 296 7.10 1.28 -8.93
N ALA A 297 6.75 0.00 -8.74
CA ALA A 297 6.09 -0.78 -9.77
C ALA A 297 4.58 -0.87 -9.52
N ASP A 298 4.14 -1.38 -8.38
CA ASP A 298 2.72 -1.59 -8.10
C ASP A 298 2.00 -0.32 -7.67
N GLY A 299 2.69 0.56 -6.94
CA GLY A 299 2.18 1.85 -6.50
C GLY A 299 2.25 2.95 -7.56
N CYS A 300 2.68 2.63 -8.78
CA CYS A 300 2.69 3.49 -9.96
C CYS A 300 1.86 2.87 -11.10
N ASP A 301 1.46 3.68 -12.08
CA ASP A 301 0.86 3.23 -13.35
C ASP A 301 -0.41 2.37 -13.24
N ALA A 302 -1.23 2.58 -12.20
CA ALA A 302 -2.44 1.76 -11.96
C ALA A 302 -3.65 2.14 -12.84
N ALA A 303 -3.70 3.36 -13.36
CA ALA A 303 -4.83 3.87 -14.14
C ALA A 303 -4.62 3.66 -15.65
N ASN A 304 -5.67 3.25 -16.37
CA ASN A 304 -5.66 3.09 -17.84
C ASN A 304 -4.52 2.21 -18.38
N ASN A 305 -4.20 1.13 -17.66
CA ASN A 305 -3.07 0.25 -17.94
C ASN A 305 -3.53 -1.23 -18.04
N PRO A 306 -4.23 -1.62 -19.13
CA PRO A 306 -4.87 -2.93 -19.26
C PRO A 306 -3.87 -4.09 -19.23
N ASN A 307 -2.63 -3.85 -19.63
CA ASN A 307 -1.56 -4.85 -19.66
C ASN A 307 -0.66 -4.81 -18.42
N ASN A 308 -0.96 -3.95 -17.44
CA ASN A 308 -0.21 -3.79 -16.19
C ASN A 308 1.30 -3.50 -16.41
N TRP A 309 1.61 -2.69 -17.42
CA TRP A 309 2.94 -2.20 -17.73
C TRP A 309 3.54 -1.35 -16.60
N LYS A 310 4.86 -1.39 -16.45
CA LYS A 310 5.58 -0.67 -15.40
C LYS A 310 6.56 0.32 -16.02
N GLY A 311 6.26 1.62 -15.92
CA GLY A 311 7.16 2.70 -16.33
C GLY A 311 8.27 2.96 -15.31
N GLY A 312 8.09 2.47 -14.08
CA GLY A 312 9.05 2.62 -13.00
C GLY A 312 8.99 4.01 -12.37
N GLY A 313 10.12 4.46 -11.83
CA GLY A 313 10.19 5.73 -11.11
C GLY A 313 11.32 5.78 -10.09
N VAL A 314 11.24 6.79 -9.23
CA VAL A 314 12.22 7.09 -8.19
C VAL A 314 11.51 7.28 -6.87
N ALA A 315 11.99 6.63 -5.81
CA ALA A 315 11.57 6.89 -4.43
C ALA A 315 12.78 7.33 -3.61
N ASP A 316 12.66 8.44 -2.89
CA ASP A 316 13.68 9.02 -2.02
C ASP A 316 13.14 9.05 -0.59
N LEU A 317 13.65 8.15 0.24
CA LEU A 317 13.26 8.05 1.64
C LEU A 317 14.49 8.25 2.51
N THR A 318 14.51 9.35 3.26
CA THR A 318 15.49 9.59 4.33
C THR A 318 16.94 9.37 3.86
N GLY A 319 17.31 9.85 2.68
CA GLY A 319 18.68 9.74 2.15
C GLY A 319 19.00 8.41 1.44
N VAL A 320 18.00 7.55 1.22
CA VAL A 320 18.09 6.36 0.37
C VAL A 320 17.18 6.53 -0.85
N LYS A 321 17.79 6.51 -2.03
CA LYS A 321 17.07 6.61 -3.30
C LYS A 321 16.98 5.25 -3.98
N TYR A 322 15.75 4.79 -4.19
CA TYR A 322 15.39 3.59 -4.95
C TYR A 322 14.96 3.99 -6.36
N THR A 323 15.31 3.19 -7.37
CA THR A 323 14.96 3.50 -8.76
C THR A 323 14.68 2.24 -9.57
N VAL A 324 13.61 2.28 -10.35
CA VAL A 324 13.28 1.30 -11.41
C VAL A 324 13.29 2.06 -12.73
N THR A 325 14.19 1.70 -13.65
CA THR A 325 14.34 2.39 -14.95
C THR A 325 14.23 1.39 -16.10
N PRO A 326 13.07 1.31 -16.77
CA PRO A 326 12.96 0.69 -18.09
C PRO A 326 13.86 1.41 -19.10
N MET A 327 14.61 0.65 -19.89
CA MET A 327 15.63 1.18 -20.80
C MET A 327 15.16 1.17 -22.25
N ALA A 328 14.42 0.12 -22.64
CA ALA A 328 13.94 -0.08 -24.00
C ALA A 328 12.81 0.88 -24.36
N GLU A 329 12.89 1.44 -25.56
CA GLU A 329 11.76 2.12 -26.19
C GLU A 329 10.82 1.07 -26.77
N ARG A 330 9.52 1.28 -26.59
CA ARG A 330 8.45 0.34 -26.93
C ARG A 330 7.36 1.03 -27.73
N GLN A 331 6.40 0.24 -28.17
CA GLN A 331 5.17 0.78 -28.77
C GLN A 331 4.34 1.51 -27.70
N PRO A 332 3.34 2.33 -28.06
CA PRO A 332 2.52 3.02 -27.07
C PRO A 332 1.86 2.06 -26.07
N ALA A 333 1.96 2.33 -24.77
CA ALA A 333 1.47 1.41 -23.73
C ALA A 333 -0.05 1.15 -23.77
N ASN A 334 -0.81 2.06 -24.42
CA ASN A 334 -2.26 1.98 -24.57
C ASN A 334 -2.71 1.09 -25.76
N VAL A 335 -1.79 0.61 -26.60
CA VAL A 335 -2.14 -0.34 -27.66
C VAL A 335 -2.16 -1.77 -27.11
N ALA A 336 -3.12 -2.57 -27.59
CA ALA A 336 -3.23 -3.98 -27.22
C ALA A 336 -2.01 -4.78 -27.69
N ARG A 337 -1.81 -5.96 -27.11
CA ARG A 337 -0.81 -6.91 -27.61
C ARG A 337 -1.07 -7.23 -29.09
N LEU A 338 0.00 -7.46 -29.84
CA LEU A 338 -0.06 -7.85 -31.25
C LEU A 338 0.56 -9.24 -31.37
N GLY A 339 -0.06 -10.11 -32.15
CA GLY A 339 0.59 -11.31 -32.67
C GLY A 339 0.10 -11.53 -34.09
N ILE A 340 1.01 -11.66 -35.04
CA ILE A 340 0.68 -11.99 -36.42
C ILE A 340 1.61 -13.12 -36.87
N CYS A 341 1.03 -14.08 -37.59
CA CYS A 341 1.73 -15.19 -38.19
C CYS A 341 1.54 -15.19 -39.70
N ARG A 342 2.63 -15.31 -40.45
CA ARG A 342 2.62 -15.36 -41.92
C ARG A 342 3.43 -16.55 -42.41
N ARG A 343 2.89 -17.24 -43.41
CA ARG A 343 3.55 -18.34 -44.11
C ARG A 343 3.64 -18.03 -45.60
N GLY A 344 4.80 -18.22 -46.22
CA GLY A 344 4.93 -18.19 -47.69
C GLY A 344 4.54 -16.86 -48.39
N VAL A 345 4.66 -15.71 -47.74
CA VAL A 345 4.33 -14.39 -48.31
C VAL A 345 5.59 -13.70 -48.89
N ASN A 346 5.49 -13.06 -50.06
CA ASN A 346 6.50 -12.16 -50.68
C ASN A 346 7.99 -12.48 -50.41
N GLY A 347 8.51 -13.51 -51.07
CA GLY A 347 9.94 -13.88 -50.98
C GLY A 347 10.27 -14.89 -49.89
N LEU A 348 9.28 -15.38 -49.15
CA LEU A 348 9.39 -16.54 -48.27
C LEU A 348 9.14 -17.85 -49.04
N ARG A 349 9.80 -18.94 -48.65
CA ARG A 349 9.51 -20.29 -49.19
C ARG A 349 8.23 -20.86 -48.55
N ASP A 350 7.63 -21.88 -49.17
CA ASP A 350 6.39 -22.54 -48.69
C ASP A 350 6.48 -23.13 -47.27
N HIS A 351 7.69 -23.30 -46.74
CA HIS A 351 7.99 -23.82 -45.40
C HIS A 351 8.64 -22.78 -44.49
N GLU A 352 8.46 -21.50 -44.79
CA GLU A 352 9.03 -20.40 -44.03
C GLU A 352 7.95 -19.57 -43.35
N TYR A 353 8.17 -19.32 -42.06
CA TYR A 353 7.27 -18.62 -41.17
C TYR A 353 7.89 -17.30 -40.73
N LEU A 354 7.05 -16.27 -40.66
CA LEU A 354 7.32 -15.00 -40.02
C LEU A 354 6.27 -14.80 -38.93
N VAL A 355 6.72 -14.79 -37.67
CA VAL A 355 5.88 -14.43 -36.52
C VAL A 355 6.36 -13.08 -36.00
N ILE A 356 5.43 -12.16 -35.79
CA ILE A 356 5.72 -10.84 -35.23
C ILE A 356 4.88 -10.61 -33.99
N GLY A 357 5.41 -9.85 -33.04
CA GLY A 357 4.72 -9.61 -31.80
C GLY A 357 5.02 -8.26 -31.15
N ARG A 358 4.13 -7.88 -30.23
CA ARG A 358 4.22 -6.72 -29.34
C ARG A 358 3.64 -7.10 -27.98
N GLY A 359 4.37 -6.78 -26.91
CA GLY A 359 3.88 -6.97 -25.54
C GLY A 359 3.84 -8.42 -25.04
N TRP A 360 4.60 -9.31 -25.67
CA TRP A 360 4.85 -10.69 -25.24
C TRP A 360 6.22 -11.16 -25.77
N LEU A 361 6.76 -12.29 -25.30
CA LEU A 361 8.08 -12.83 -25.69
C LEU A 361 9.21 -11.77 -25.72
N SER A 362 9.22 -10.90 -24.70
CA SER A 362 9.94 -9.63 -24.75
C SER A 362 11.33 -9.66 -24.10
N SER A 363 11.77 -10.79 -23.50
CA SER A 363 12.94 -10.83 -22.62
C SER A 363 14.14 -11.69 -23.05
N ASP A 364 13.98 -12.66 -23.95
CA ASP A 364 14.94 -13.76 -24.16
C ASP A 364 15.38 -13.96 -25.62
N ALA A 365 15.06 -13.01 -26.50
CA ALA A 365 15.30 -13.11 -27.95
C ALA A 365 14.69 -14.38 -28.58
N GLY A 366 13.55 -14.84 -28.04
CA GLY A 366 12.78 -15.98 -28.55
C GLY A 366 13.40 -17.35 -28.25
N GLN A 367 14.37 -17.43 -27.36
CA GLN A 367 15.05 -18.69 -27.04
C GLN A 367 14.09 -19.75 -26.47
N GLU A 368 13.21 -19.38 -25.55
CA GLU A 368 12.19 -20.29 -24.99
C GLU A 368 11.15 -20.69 -26.05
N PHE A 369 10.83 -19.77 -26.96
CA PHE A 369 9.94 -20.06 -28.08
C PHE A 369 10.56 -21.08 -29.05
N TYR A 370 11.83 -20.90 -29.42
CA TYR A 370 12.60 -21.87 -30.18
C TYR A 370 12.63 -23.24 -29.50
N GLN A 371 12.94 -23.28 -28.21
CA GLN A 371 13.09 -24.52 -27.47
C GLN A 371 11.76 -25.27 -27.37
N PHE A 372 10.65 -24.56 -27.16
CA PHE A 372 9.32 -25.18 -27.14
C PHE A 372 8.96 -25.81 -28.49
N LEU A 373 9.21 -25.10 -29.59
CA LEU A 373 9.00 -25.62 -30.94
C LEU A 373 9.87 -26.86 -31.22
N PHE A 374 11.11 -26.87 -30.74
CA PHE A 374 12.00 -28.01 -30.90
C PHE A 374 11.56 -29.23 -30.05
N ASP A 375 11.34 -29.04 -28.74
CA ASP A 375 11.08 -30.15 -27.81
C ASP A 375 9.66 -30.69 -27.89
N HIS A 376 8.67 -29.80 -28.01
CA HIS A 376 7.26 -30.18 -27.92
C HIS A 376 6.68 -30.54 -29.28
N CYS A 377 7.04 -29.76 -30.29
CA CYS A 377 6.54 -29.93 -31.64
C CYS A 377 7.50 -30.80 -32.48
N GLY A 378 8.67 -31.19 -31.96
CA GLY A 378 9.64 -32.03 -32.66
C GLY A 378 10.26 -31.34 -33.88
N LEU A 379 10.20 -30.01 -33.95
CA LEU A 379 10.54 -29.27 -35.16
C LEU A 379 12.05 -29.18 -35.36
N ARG A 380 12.51 -29.62 -36.53
CA ARG A 380 13.84 -29.31 -37.02
C ARG A 380 13.77 -28.01 -37.80
N LEU A 381 14.40 -26.98 -37.24
CA LEU A 381 14.43 -25.66 -37.84
C LEU A 381 15.68 -25.54 -38.71
N ASP A 382 15.48 -25.32 -40.00
CA ASP A 382 16.56 -25.08 -40.97
C ASP A 382 17.19 -23.69 -40.79
N SER A 383 16.42 -22.76 -40.21
CA SER A 383 16.89 -21.42 -39.88
C SER A 383 16.12 -20.85 -38.69
N TRP A 384 16.77 -19.95 -37.96
CA TRP A 384 16.16 -19.15 -36.90
C TRP A 384 16.78 -17.75 -36.88
N GLY A 385 15.93 -16.73 -36.97
CA GLY A 385 16.34 -15.33 -36.88
C GLY A 385 15.33 -14.54 -36.06
N PHE A 386 15.72 -14.14 -34.86
CA PHE A 386 14.92 -13.28 -33.98
C PHE A 386 15.54 -11.89 -33.93
N ASN A 387 14.71 -10.84 -34.00
CA ASN A 387 15.15 -9.46 -33.86
C ASN A 387 14.15 -8.64 -33.06
N TYR A 388 14.67 -7.79 -32.17
CA TYR A 388 13.93 -6.69 -31.53
C TYR A 388 14.08 -5.42 -32.36
N TYR A 389 12.96 -4.80 -32.74
CA TYR A 389 12.93 -3.49 -33.40
C TYR A 389 11.51 -2.93 -33.39
N LEU A 390 11.41 -1.60 -33.41
CA LEU A 390 10.15 -0.88 -33.54
C LEU A 390 9.90 -0.59 -35.02
N ASP A 391 8.72 -0.94 -35.50
CA ASP A 391 8.31 -0.71 -36.88
C ASP A 391 6.95 -0.01 -36.93
N GLU A 392 6.61 0.57 -38.09
CA GLU A 392 5.37 1.33 -38.31
C GLU A 392 4.11 0.45 -38.21
N ASP A 393 4.26 -0.86 -38.43
CA ASP A 393 3.18 -1.84 -38.24
C ASP A 393 2.89 -2.16 -36.76
N GLY A 394 3.62 -1.51 -35.85
CA GLY A 394 3.39 -1.62 -34.43
C GLY A 394 4.04 -2.86 -33.80
N ARG A 395 4.87 -3.63 -34.51
CA ARG A 395 5.62 -4.73 -33.88
C ARG A 395 6.73 -4.21 -32.97
N GLU A 396 7.14 -5.04 -32.01
CA GLU A 396 8.33 -4.85 -31.18
C GLU A 396 9.41 -5.90 -31.47
N TRP A 397 9.02 -7.01 -32.07
CA TRP A 397 9.94 -8.04 -32.49
C TRP A 397 9.38 -8.86 -33.65
N SER A 398 10.29 -9.56 -34.32
CA SER A 398 9.94 -10.59 -35.30
C SER A 398 10.85 -11.79 -35.16
N VAL A 399 10.30 -12.97 -35.40
CA VAL A 399 11.05 -14.18 -35.65
C VAL A 399 10.74 -14.74 -37.03
N ARG A 400 11.80 -15.11 -37.75
CA ARG A 400 11.73 -15.78 -39.04
C ARG A 400 12.42 -17.13 -38.94
N PHE A 401 11.75 -18.18 -39.37
CA PHE A 401 12.31 -19.53 -39.36
C PHE A 401 11.77 -20.36 -40.51
N ALA A 402 12.54 -21.37 -40.91
CA ALA A 402 12.16 -22.32 -41.96
C ALA A 402 12.18 -23.74 -41.40
N THR A 403 11.35 -24.60 -41.96
CA THR A 403 11.16 -25.96 -41.51
C THR A 403 11.37 -26.94 -42.67
N ASP A 404 11.91 -28.13 -42.38
CA ASP A 404 12.14 -29.19 -43.38
C ASP A 404 10.87 -30.02 -43.68
N GLU A 405 9.84 -29.92 -42.82
CA GLU A 405 8.59 -30.64 -42.92
C GLU A 405 7.35 -29.72 -43.04
N ASN A 406 6.25 -30.25 -43.60
CA ASN A 406 4.93 -29.59 -43.62
C ASN A 406 4.31 -29.64 -42.22
N ILE A 407 4.51 -28.59 -41.44
CA ILE A 407 4.08 -28.53 -40.04
C ILE A 407 2.68 -27.94 -39.92
N PRO A 408 1.82 -28.50 -39.03
CA PRO A 408 0.56 -27.89 -38.68
C PRO A 408 0.78 -26.50 -38.06
N PRO A 409 0.25 -25.41 -38.66
CA PRO A 409 0.42 -24.08 -38.09
C PRO A 409 -0.14 -23.94 -36.66
N SER A 410 -1.12 -24.76 -36.28
CA SER A 410 -1.63 -24.91 -34.92
C SER A 410 -0.58 -25.14 -33.82
N TRP A 411 0.57 -25.74 -34.13
CA TRP A 411 1.68 -25.90 -33.18
C TRP A 411 2.40 -24.58 -32.89
N ILE A 412 2.52 -23.71 -33.89
CA ILE A 412 3.06 -22.37 -33.73
C ILE A 412 2.06 -21.50 -32.96
N THR A 413 0.76 -21.66 -33.24
CA THR A 413 -0.33 -21.06 -32.47
C THR A 413 -0.25 -21.42 -30.99
N GLU A 414 -0.14 -22.71 -30.65
CA GLU A 414 -0.01 -23.18 -29.26
C GLU A 414 1.22 -22.58 -28.57
N ALA A 415 2.36 -22.60 -29.24
CA ALA A 415 3.59 -22.02 -28.73
C ALA A 415 3.41 -20.50 -28.46
N ALA A 416 2.84 -19.75 -29.39
CA ALA A 416 2.66 -18.32 -29.26
C ALA A 416 1.74 -17.96 -28.08
N LEU A 417 0.59 -18.63 -27.97
CA LEU A 417 -0.36 -18.47 -26.88
C LEU A 417 0.29 -18.75 -25.51
N ARG A 418 1.11 -19.80 -25.43
CA ARG A 418 1.88 -20.14 -24.22
C ARG A 418 2.81 -19.01 -23.76
N PHE A 419 3.40 -18.26 -24.70
CA PHE A 419 4.29 -17.13 -24.39
C PHE A 419 3.59 -15.78 -24.35
N GLY A 420 2.26 -15.75 -24.34
CA GLY A 420 1.46 -14.56 -24.05
C GLY A 420 0.96 -13.79 -25.27
N ALA A 421 0.96 -14.41 -26.45
CA ALA A 421 0.26 -13.87 -27.62
C ALA A 421 -1.24 -13.62 -27.32
N PRO A 422 -1.91 -12.73 -28.08
CA PRO A 422 -3.36 -12.53 -27.97
C PRO A 422 -4.15 -13.83 -28.11
N ASP A 423 -5.28 -13.95 -27.42
CA ASP A 423 -6.12 -15.18 -27.42
C ASP A 423 -6.66 -15.54 -28.82
N ASP A 424 -6.75 -14.56 -29.72
CA ASP A 424 -7.16 -14.69 -31.12
C ASP A 424 -5.98 -14.90 -32.08
N PHE A 425 -4.76 -15.10 -31.57
CA PHE A 425 -3.61 -15.42 -32.39
C PHE A 425 -3.83 -16.75 -33.13
N ASP A 426 -3.68 -16.73 -34.45
CA ASP A 426 -3.73 -17.93 -35.26
C ASP A 426 -2.73 -17.88 -36.44
N CYS A 427 -2.08 -19.02 -36.67
CA CYS A 427 -1.23 -19.29 -37.81
C CYS A 427 -1.93 -20.07 -38.93
N ASP A 428 -3.15 -20.61 -38.70
CA ASP A 428 -3.90 -21.38 -39.68
C ASP A 428 -4.64 -20.49 -40.71
N ASP A 429 -5.05 -19.28 -40.30
CA ASP A 429 -5.95 -18.40 -41.07
C ASP A 429 -5.32 -17.57 -42.21
N CYS A 430 -4.00 -17.61 -42.42
CA CYS A 430 -3.31 -16.73 -43.37
C CYS A 430 -2.59 -17.49 -44.50
N TRP A 431 -3.33 -17.86 -45.54
CA TRP A 431 -2.80 -18.49 -46.77
C TRP A 431 -2.83 -17.54 -47.97
N GLY A 432 -1.66 -17.22 -48.54
CA GLY A 432 -1.56 -16.53 -49.84
C GLY A 432 -1.63 -15.00 -49.79
N SER A 433 -2.12 -14.38 -50.88
CA SER A 433 -2.10 -12.92 -51.12
C SER A 433 -3.08 -12.10 -50.27
N ASP A 434 -3.91 -12.73 -49.45
CA ASP A 434 -5.01 -12.07 -48.73
C ASP A 434 -4.60 -11.57 -47.32
N CYS A 435 -3.33 -11.67 -46.96
CA CYS A 435 -2.78 -11.20 -45.67
C CYS A 435 -2.30 -9.73 -45.72
N SER A 436 -3.09 -8.84 -46.35
CA SER A 436 -2.76 -7.41 -46.54
C SER A 436 -3.16 -6.53 -45.37
#